data_AF-A0A523W164-F1
#
_entry.id   AF-A0A523W164-F1
#
_cell.length_a   1.000
_cell.length_b   1.000
_cell.length_c   1.000
_cell.angle_alpha   90.00
_cell.angle_beta   90.00
_cell.angle_gamma   90.00
#
_symmetry.space_group_name_H-M   'P 1'
#
loop_
_entity.id
_entity.type
_entity.pdbx_description
1 polymer ?
#
loop_
_entity_poly.entity_id
_entity_poly.type
_entity_poly.pdbx_seq_one_letter_code
_entity_poly.pdbx_strand_id
1 'polypeptide(L)'
;MPIRIRWTSKEYFGIGLLLLGMSGMFQLFFIFVGQYFLAMGNHIIVVLIPVGVWVAIFFAALIVFESYAQVERRERLRRRFGKKTSKGSTLKRFLNFPITKPLLIIFIVFNIFFFSTFFISTLFLHNSMAFLAAEILSATFCLLIANLIERNYGRVKRF
;
A
#
# COMPACT_ATOMS: atom_id res chain seq x y z
N MET A 1 9.66 -16.54 -12.76
CA MET A 1 10.73 -16.06 -11.87
C MET A 1 10.09 -15.23 -10.77
N PRO A 2 10.58 -15.28 -9.51
CA PRO A 2 10.14 -14.35 -8.47
C PRO A 2 10.47 -12.91 -8.91
N ILE A 3 9.63 -11.95 -8.51
CA ILE A 3 9.88 -10.54 -8.77
C ILE A 3 11.16 -10.17 -8.01
N ARG A 4 12.25 -9.88 -8.74
CA ARG A 4 13.47 -9.35 -8.10
C ARG A 4 13.17 -7.90 -7.70
N ILE A 5 13.01 -7.66 -6.41
CA ILE A 5 12.88 -6.32 -5.83
C ILE A 5 14.19 -5.56 -6.12
N ARG A 6 14.18 -4.58 -7.03
CA ARG A 6 15.39 -3.82 -7.46
C ARG A 6 15.33 -2.36 -7.00
N TRP A 7 14.87 -2.16 -5.78
CA TRP A 7 14.71 -0.86 -5.13
C TRP A 7 16.01 -0.07 -4.88
N THR A 8 17.17 -0.74 -4.83
CA THR A 8 18.49 -0.07 -4.71
C THR A 8 19.08 0.40 -6.04
N SER A 9 18.43 0.13 -7.16
CA SER A 9 18.91 0.65 -8.44
C SER A 9 18.59 2.15 -8.56
N LYS A 10 19.53 2.93 -9.12
CA LYS A 10 19.46 4.40 -9.21
C LYS A 10 18.14 4.93 -9.77
N GLU A 11 17.45 4.18 -10.63
CA GLU A 11 16.17 4.58 -11.24
C GLU A 11 14.95 4.42 -10.29
N TYR A 12 14.99 3.48 -9.35
CA TYR A 12 13.83 3.13 -8.50
C TYR A 12 13.95 3.61 -7.06
N PHE A 13 15.14 4.02 -6.64
CA PHE A 13 15.38 4.50 -5.27
C PHE A 13 14.53 5.74 -4.92
N GLY A 14 14.44 6.73 -5.82
CA GLY A 14 13.62 7.92 -5.60
C GLY A 14 12.12 7.60 -5.50
N ILE A 15 11.65 6.61 -6.26
CA ILE A 15 10.26 6.13 -6.17
C ILE A 15 10.01 5.42 -4.83
N GLY A 16 10.97 4.62 -4.36
CA GLY A 16 10.94 3.99 -3.05
C GLY A 16 10.87 5.02 -1.92
N LEU A 17 11.69 6.07 -1.95
CA LEU A 17 11.64 7.14 -0.95
C LEU A 17 10.30 7.89 -0.94
N LEU A 18 9.72 8.14 -2.12
CA LEU A 18 8.39 8.76 -2.21
C LEU A 18 7.31 7.84 -1.63
N LEU A 19 7.35 6.54 -1.91
CA LEU A 19 6.44 5.56 -1.31
C LEU A 19 6.58 5.53 0.21
N LEU A 20 7.82 5.52 0.72
CA LEU A 20 8.11 5.56 2.16
C LEU A 20 7.51 6.80 2.83
N GLY A 21 7.75 7.98 2.26
CA GLY A 21 7.22 9.25 2.76
C GLY A 21 5.69 9.29 2.76
N MET A 22 5.06 8.85 1.66
CA MET A 22 3.59 8.81 1.55
C MET A 22 2.95 7.79 2.49
N SER A 23 3.56 6.62 2.68
CA SER A 23 3.12 5.65 3.68
C SER A 23 3.28 6.20 5.11
N GLY A 24 4.27 7.05 5.36
CA GLY A 24 4.46 7.74 6.63
C GLY A 24 3.35 8.77 6.88
N MET A 25 3.03 9.59 5.87
CA MET A 25 1.90 10.53 5.95
C MET A 25 0.57 9.80 6.18
N PHE A 26 0.37 8.65 5.53
CA PHE A 26 -0.78 7.79 5.77
C PHE A 26 -0.86 7.35 7.23
N GLN A 27 0.27 6.95 7.84
CA GLN A 27 0.23 6.55 9.24
C GLN A 27 0.04 7.72 10.22
N LEU A 28 0.63 8.88 9.94
CA LEU A 28 0.36 10.08 10.74
C LEU A 28 -1.13 10.43 10.77
N PHE A 29 -1.85 10.21 9.66
CA PHE A 29 -3.30 10.38 9.62
C PHE A 29 -4.03 9.40 10.55
N PHE A 30 -3.63 8.12 10.58
CA PHE A 30 -4.25 7.12 11.47
C PHE A 30 -3.93 7.35 12.94
N ILE A 31 -2.72 7.81 13.26
CA ILE A 31 -2.37 8.28 14.60
C ILE A 31 -3.30 9.42 15.02
N PHE A 32 -3.49 10.41 14.15
CA PHE A 32 -4.39 11.53 14.42
C PHE A 32 -5.83 11.06 14.65
N VAL A 33 -6.35 10.16 13.81
CA VAL A 33 -7.69 9.57 13.99
C VAL A 33 -7.79 8.81 15.32
N GLY A 34 -6.80 7.98 15.64
CA GLY A 34 -6.75 7.20 16.88
C GLY A 34 -6.73 8.07 18.14
N GLN A 35 -5.94 9.14 18.14
CA GLN A 35 -5.83 10.05 19.28
C GLN A 35 -7.07 10.92 19.47
N TYR A 36 -7.50 11.61 18.41
CA TYR A 36 -8.49 12.68 18.54
C TYR A 36 -9.94 12.19 18.38
N PHE A 37 -10.20 11.24 17.49
CA PHE A 37 -11.58 10.77 17.25
C PHE A 37 -11.95 9.56 18.10
N LEU A 38 -10.97 8.70 18.37
CA LEU A 38 -11.20 7.43 19.08
C LEU A 38 -10.72 7.46 20.55
N ALA A 39 -10.25 8.63 21.00
CA ALA A 39 -9.88 8.95 22.39
C ALA A 39 -8.91 7.94 23.04
N MET A 40 -7.87 7.52 22.32
CA MET A 40 -6.88 6.59 22.85
C MET A 40 -5.85 7.30 23.74
N GLY A 41 -5.93 7.05 25.04
CA GLY A 41 -5.07 7.70 26.04
C GLY A 41 -3.65 7.16 26.18
N ASN A 42 -3.29 6.04 25.54
CA ASN A 42 -1.96 5.43 25.71
C ASN A 42 -0.98 5.81 24.59
N HIS A 43 -0.13 6.80 24.85
CA HIS A 43 0.83 7.34 23.89
C HIS A 43 1.85 6.32 23.36
N ILE A 44 2.26 5.32 24.15
CA ILE A 44 3.27 4.33 23.73
C ILE A 44 2.71 3.41 22.64
N ILE A 45 1.47 2.93 22.85
CA ILE A 45 0.75 2.10 21.89
C ILE A 45 0.52 2.87 20.59
N VAL A 46 0.22 4.16 20.71
CA VAL A 46 -0.11 5.04 19.59
C VAL A 46 1.12 5.51 18.79
N VAL A 47 2.34 5.35 19.30
CA VAL A 47 3.56 5.76 18.56
C VAL A 47 4.35 4.56 18.05
N LEU A 48 4.53 3.52 18.88
CA LEU A 48 5.42 2.41 18.53
C LEU A 48 4.83 1.51 17.43
N ILE A 49 3.52 1.28 17.45
CA ILE A 49 2.84 0.35 16.55
C ILE A 49 2.65 0.95 15.15
N PRO A 50 2.28 2.23 15.01
CA PRO A 50 2.24 2.88 13.71
C PRO A 50 3.58 2.88 12.99
N VAL A 51 4.71 2.85 13.69
CA VAL A 51 6.04 2.69 13.06
C VAL A 51 6.19 1.29 12.44
N GLY A 52 5.82 0.23 13.15
CA GLY A 52 5.85 -1.14 12.59
C GLY A 52 4.88 -1.32 11.42
N VAL A 53 3.68 -0.76 11.55
CA VAL A 53 2.66 -0.78 10.50
C VAL A 53 3.09 0.07 9.30
N TRP A 54 3.75 1.21 9.53
CA TRP A 54 4.31 2.03 8.47
C TRP A 54 5.29 1.25 7.60
N VAL A 55 6.21 0.50 8.23
CA VAL A 55 7.16 -0.37 7.50
C VAL A 55 6.43 -1.45 6.72
N ALA A 56 5.41 -2.10 7.31
CA ALA A 56 4.62 -3.13 6.62
C ALA A 56 3.85 -2.57 5.40
N ILE A 57 3.22 -1.42 5.54
CA ILE A 57 2.51 -0.72 4.46
C ILE A 57 3.48 -0.30 3.36
N PHE A 58 4.64 0.20 3.74
CA PHE A 58 5.70 0.55 2.80
C PHE A 58 6.12 -0.67 1.96
N PHE A 59 6.39 -1.82 2.60
CA PHE A 59 6.73 -3.04 1.89
C PHE A 59 5.60 -3.54 0.99
N ALA A 60 4.36 -3.50 1.46
CA ALA A 60 3.20 -3.83 0.63
C ALA A 60 3.15 -2.93 -0.62
N ALA A 61 3.41 -1.63 -0.46
CA ALA A 61 3.36 -0.66 -1.55
C ALA A 61 4.47 -0.89 -2.57
N LEU A 62 5.64 -1.28 -2.09
CA LEU A 62 6.76 -1.66 -2.93
C LEU A 62 6.45 -2.91 -3.75
N ILE A 63 5.90 -3.96 -3.13
CA ILE A 63 5.53 -5.21 -3.83
C ILE A 63 4.49 -4.92 -4.92
N VAL A 64 3.45 -4.16 -4.59
CA VAL A 64 2.42 -3.77 -5.56
C VAL A 64 3.03 -2.92 -6.68
N PHE A 65 3.87 -1.94 -6.35
CA PHE A 65 4.57 -1.12 -7.34
C PHE A 65 5.41 -1.95 -8.32
N GLU A 66 6.26 -2.84 -7.81
CA GLU A 66 7.11 -3.70 -8.65
C GLU A 66 6.29 -4.62 -9.54
N SER A 67 5.18 -5.17 -9.03
CA SER A 67 4.28 -5.99 -9.83
C SER A 67 3.70 -5.22 -11.03
N TYR A 68 3.35 -3.94 -10.85
CA TYR A 68 2.91 -3.08 -11.96
C TYR A 68 4.04 -2.63 -12.88
N ALA A 69 5.20 -2.24 -12.33
CA ALA A 69 6.35 -1.77 -13.10
C ALA A 69 6.88 -2.85 -14.06
N GLN A 70 6.88 -4.11 -13.63
CA GLN A 70 7.24 -5.24 -14.48
C GLN A 70 6.28 -5.44 -15.64
N VAL A 71 4.97 -5.32 -15.39
CA VAL A 71 3.94 -5.41 -16.43
C VAL A 71 4.10 -4.28 -17.43
N GLU A 72 4.33 -3.05 -16.96
CA GLU A 72 4.49 -1.89 -17.82
C GLU A 72 5.75 -1.99 -18.70
N ARG A 73 6.89 -2.46 -18.16
CA ARG A 73 8.11 -2.71 -18.95
C ARG A 73 7.86 -3.70 -20.08
N ARG A 74 7.16 -4.80 -19.81
CA ARG A 74 6.82 -5.81 -20.82
C ARG A 74 5.84 -5.26 -21.87
N GLU A 75 4.86 -4.46 -21.46
CA GLU A 75 3.95 -3.79 -22.38
C GLU A 75 4.65 -2.75 -23.26
N ARG A 76 5.61 -1.98 -22.73
CA ARG A 76 6.40 -1.04 -23.54
C ARG A 76 7.22 -1.77 -24.61
N LEU A 77 7.75 -2.96 -24.32
CA LEU A 77 8.40 -3.81 -25.32
C LEU A 77 7.43 -4.27 -26.41
N ARG A 78 6.19 -4.64 -26.05
CA ARG A 78 5.13 -5.03 -27.00
C ARG A 78 4.61 -3.84 -27.83
N ARG A 79 4.48 -2.66 -27.23
CA ARG A 79 3.96 -1.43 -27.85
C ARG A 79 4.95 -0.72 -28.77
N ARG A 80 6.23 -1.14 -28.86
CA ARG A 80 7.12 -0.69 -29.95
C ARG A 80 6.53 -0.97 -31.35
N PHE A 81 5.55 -1.87 -31.45
CA PHE A 81 4.81 -2.19 -32.68
C PHE A 81 3.39 -1.59 -32.76
N GLY A 82 2.93 -0.79 -31.79
CA GLY A 82 1.57 -0.26 -31.74
C GLY A 82 1.52 1.27 -31.76
N LYS A 83 0.79 1.85 -32.72
CA LYS A 83 0.55 3.30 -32.81
C LYS A 83 -0.09 3.83 -31.52
N LYS A 84 0.49 4.89 -30.93
CA LYS A 84 -0.06 5.59 -29.77
C LYS A 84 -1.28 6.42 -30.19
N THR A 85 -2.47 6.04 -29.74
CA THR A 85 -3.65 6.91 -29.70
C THR A 85 -4.08 7.06 -28.24
N SER A 86 -4.09 8.30 -27.74
CA SER A 86 -5.12 8.82 -26.81
C SER A 86 -4.65 10.12 -26.16
N LYS A 87 -5.40 11.20 -26.40
CA LYS A 87 -5.50 12.38 -25.53
C LYS A 87 -6.21 11.93 -24.23
N GLY A 88 -5.49 11.86 -23.12
CA GLY A 88 -6.03 11.46 -21.82
C GLY A 88 -6.30 12.66 -20.92
N SER A 89 -7.46 12.67 -20.24
CA SER A 89 -7.83 13.67 -19.23
C SER A 89 -6.82 13.74 -18.07
N THR A 90 -6.74 14.89 -17.40
CA THR A 90 -5.81 15.17 -16.29
C THR A 90 -5.92 14.13 -15.16
N LEU A 91 -7.13 13.64 -14.89
CA LEU A 91 -7.41 12.58 -13.91
C LEU A 91 -6.78 11.23 -14.30
N LYS A 92 -6.86 10.84 -15.57
CA LYS A 92 -6.18 9.63 -16.08
C LYS A 92 -4.66 9.76 -15.96
N ARG A 93 -4.12 10.97 -16.08
CA ARG A 93 -2.67 11.24 -15.96
C ARG A 93 -2.20 11.10 -14.50
N PHE A 94 -3.00 11.57 -13.53
CA PHE A 94 -2.72 11.40 -12.10
C PHE A 94 -2.84 9.95 -11.63
N LEU A 95 -3.91 9.25 -12.05
CA LEU A 95 -4.08 7.81 -11.78
C LEU A 95 -3.02 6.96 -12.47
N ASN A 96 -2.53 7.34 -13.65
CA ASN A 96 -1.45 6.62 -14.33
C ASN A 96 -0.06 6.95 -13.79
N PHE A 97 0.06 7.82 -12.78
CA PHE A 97 1.35 8.07 -12.16
C PHE A 97 1.79 6.81 -11.39
N PRO A 98 3.04 6.36 -11.56
CA PRO A 98 3.53 5.06 -11.08
C PRO A 98 3.34 4.81 -9.58
N ILE A 99 3.30 5.89 -8.80
CA ILE A 99 3.26 5.86 -7.32
C ILE A 99 1.83 5.86 -6.78
N THR A 100 0.91 6.54 -7.47
CA THR A 100 -0.44 6.79 -6.96
C THR A 100 -1.27 5.51 -6.90
N LYS A 101 -1.17 4.64 -7.91
CA LYS A 101 -1.91 3.37 -7.97
C LYS A 101 -1.57 2.41 -6.83
N PRO A 102 -0.30 2.05 -6.59
CA PRO A 102 0.06 1.18 -5.48
C PRO A 102 -0.41 1.69 -4.12
N LEU A 103 -0.20 2.98 -3.86
CA LEU A 103 -0.65 3.61 -2.61
C LEU A 103 -2.16 3.60 -2.46
N LEU A 104 -2.91 3.90 -3.52
CA LEU A 104 -4.37 3.95 -3.48
C LEU A 104 -4.98 2.56 -3.25
N ILE A 105 -4.41 1.52 -3.87
CA ILE A 105 -4.84 0.13 -3.63
C ILE A 105 -4.65 -0.22 -2.15
N ILE A 106 -3.47 0.07 -1.60
CA ILE A 106 -3.17 -0.26 -0.21
C ILE A 106 -3.98 0.58 0.76
N PHE A 107 -4.20 1.86 0.44
CA PHE A 107 -5.05 2.74 1.21
C PHE A 107 -6.47 2.18 1.32
N ILE A 108 -7.07 1.79 0.19
CA ILE A 108 -8.43 1.23 0.18
C ILE A 108 -8.48 -0.08 0.95
N VAL A 109 -7.54 -1.00 0.68
CA VAL A 109 -7.46 -2.29 1.36
C VAL A 109 -7.31 -2.08 2.87
N PHE A 110 -6.35 -1.27 3.29
CA PHE A 110 -6.08 -1.00 4.70
C PHE A 110 -7.32 -0.43 5.39
N ASN A 111 -7.98 0.57 4.81
CA ASN A 111 -9.18 1.17 5.40
C ASN A 111 -10.32 0.15 5.56
N ILE A 112 -10.59 -0.66 4.54
CA ILE A 112 -11.67 -1.67 4.59
C ILE A 112 -11.42 -2.65 5.74
N PHE A 113 -10.22 -3.22 5.81
CA PHE A 113 -9.87 -4.16 6.88
C PHE A 113 -9.80 -3.48 8.24
N PHE A 114 -9.28 -2.24 8.30
CA PHE A 114 -9.12 -1.51 9.54
C PHE A 114 -10.47 -1.23 10.18
N PHE A 115 -11.40 -0.60 9.45
CA PHE A 115 -12.71 -0.29 10.02
C PHE A 115 -13.48 -1.56 10.36
N SER A 116 -13.42 -2.57 9.49
CA SER A 116 -14.10 -3.85 9.73
C SER A 116 -13.58 -4.54 10.99
N THR A 117 -12.26 -4.68 11.14
CA THR A 117 -11.65 -5.27 12.32
C THR A 117 -11.82 -4.41 13.56
N PHE A 118 -11.76 -3.08 13.43
CA PHE A 118 -11.95 -2.16 14.55
C PHE A 118 -13.36 -2.28 15.14
N PHE A 119 -14.41 -2.16 14.30
CA PHE A 119 -15.80 -2.24 14.77
C PHE A 119 -16.13 -3.61 15.39
N ILE A 120 -15.61 -4.70 14.82
CA ILE A 120 -15.76 -6.04 15.41
C ILE A 120 -15.02 -6.12 16.76
N SER A 121 -13.79 -5.61 16.81
CA SER A 121 -12.95 -5.69 18.02
C SER A 121 -13.49 -4.82 19.16
N THR A 122 -14.13 -3.69 18.88
CA THR A 122 -14.75 -2.83 19.90
C THR A 122 -15.91 -3.50 20.64
N LEU A 123 -16.47 -4.60 20.12
CA LEU A 123 -17.48 -5.39 20.83
C LEU A 123 -16.89 -6.20 22.00
N PHE A 124 -15.59 -6.50 21.95
CA PHE A 124 -14.92 -7.41 22.89
C PHE A 124 -13.76 -6.77 23.65
N LEU A 125 -13.13 -5.73 23.08
CA LEU A 125 -11.90 -5.12 23.57
C LEU A 125 -12.10 -3.62 23.81
N HIS A 126 -11.32 -3.07 24.75
CA HIS A 126 -11.28 -1.63 24.96
C HIS A 126 -10.65 -0.92 23.74
N ASN A 127 -11.07 0.33 23.47
CA ASN A 127 -10.76 1.07 22.24
C ASN A 127 -9.28 1.05 21.84
N SER A 128 -8.35 1.18 22.80
CA SER A 128 -6.91 1.14 22.51
C SER A 128 -6.43 -0.24 22.02
N MET A 129 -6.95 -1.32 22.61
CA MET A 129 -6.61 -2.69 22.19
C MET A 129 -7.32 -3.06 20.88
N ALA A 130 -8.56 -2.60 20.69
CA ALA A 130 -9.31 -2.78 19.45
C ALA A 130 -8.62 -2.10 18.26
N PHE A 131 -8.11 -0.88 18.45
CA PHE A 131 -7.33 -0.17 17.44
C PHE A 131 -6.02 -0.85 17.11
N LEU A 132 -5.29 -1.28 18.14
CA LEU A 132 -4.05 -2.03 17.98
C LEU A 132 -4.28 -3.30 17.16
N ALA A 133 -5.31 -4.07 17.51
CA ALA A 133 -5.68 -5.28 16.77
C ALA A 133 -6.05 -4.95 15.32
N ALA A 134 -6.83 -3.89 15.10
CA ALA A 134 -7.24 -3.44 13.78
C ALA A 134 -6.06 -3.01 12.91
N GLU A 135 -5.13 -2.21 13.43
CA GLU A 135 -3.95 -1.78 12.67
C GLU A 135 -3.07 -2.95 12.25
N ILE A 136 -2.74 -3.84 13.19
CA ILE A 136 -1.84 -4.97 12.94
C ILE A 136 -2.47 -5.95 11.95
N LEU A 137 -3.74 -6.30 12.14
CA LEU A 137 -4.45 -7.21 11.24
C LEU A 137 -4.59 -6.60 9.85
N SER A 138 -4.90 -5.30 9.74
CA SER A 138 -5.02 -4.61 8.46
C SER A 138 -3.69 -4.55 7.71
N ALA A 139 -2.60 -4.24 8.43
CA ALA A 139 -1.25 -4.26 7.85
C ALA A 139 -0.89 -5.65 7.31
N THR A 140 -1.25 -6.70 8.07
CA THR A 140 -1.05 -8.09 7.67
C THR A 140 -1.86 -8.45 6.41
N PHE A 141 -3.13 -8.05 6.35
CA PHE A 141 -3.96 -8.23 5.17
C PHE A 141 -3.44 -7.45 3.95
N CYS A 142 -2.92 -6.24 4.14
CA CYS A 142 -2.25 -5.49 3.07
C CYS A 142 -1.06 -6.26 2.49
N LEU A 143 -0.22 -6.87 3.32
CA LEU A 143 0.89 -7.71 2.87
C LEU A 143 0.41 -8.97 2.13
N LEU A 144 -0.62 -9.64 2.64
CA LEU A 144 -1.21 -10.80 1.99
C LEU A 144 -1.78 -10.45 0.61
N ILE A 145 -2.50 -9.33 0.50
CA ILE A 145 -3.06 -8.86 -0.77
C ILE A 145 -1.95 -8.41 -1.72
N ALA A 146 -0.92 -7.73 -1.24
CA ALA A 146 0.24 -7.39 -2.06
C ALA A 146 0.90 -8.64 -2.65
N ASN A 147 1.10 -9.68 -1.84
CA ASN A 147 1.63 -10.97 -2.29
C ASN A 147 0.68 -11.69 -3.27
N LEU A 148 -0.64 -11.61 -3.06
CA LEU A 148 -1.64 -12.19 -3.95
C LEU A 148 -1.64 -11.48 -5.32
N ILE A 149 -1.55 -10.15 -5.32
CA ILE A 149 -1.36 -9.33 -6.51
C ILE A 149 -0.07 -9.76 -7.21
N GLU A 150 1.06 -9.84 -6.51
CA GLU A 150 2.33 -10.30 -7.06
C GLU A 150 2.18 -11.67 -7.75
N ARG A 151 1.55 -12.64 -7.07
CA ARG A 151 1.35 -13.99 -7.58
C ARG A 151 0.44 -14.03 -8.80
N ASN A 152 -0.64 -13.26 -8.81
CA ASN A 152 -1.57 -13.22 -9.93
C ASN A 152 -0.96 -12.52 -11.15
N TYR A 153 -0.31 -11.37 -10.97
CA TYR A 153 0.39 -10.71 -12.07
C TYR A 153 1.60 -11.52 -12.57
N GLY A 154 2.26 -12.27 -11.69
CA GLY A 154 3.33 -13.22 -12.04
C GLY A 154 2.87 -14.52 -12.71
N ARG A 155 1.62 -14.98 -12.47
CA ARG A 155 1.03 -16.20 -13.08
C ARG A 155 0.27 -15.93 -14.38
N VAL A 156 -0.53 -14.87 -14.44
CA VAL A 156 -1.47 -14.58 -15.55
C VAL A 156 -0.77 -14.36 -16.91
N LYS A 157 0.57 -14.22 -16.95
CA LYS A 157 1.30 -14.08 -18.22
C LYS A 157 2.55 -14.98 -18.34
N ARG A 158 2.60 -16.11 -17.61
CA ARG A 158 3.52 -17.22 -17.94
C ARG A 158 3.00 -18.06 -19.10
N PHE A 159 1.71 -18.00 -19.39
CA PHE A 159 1.08 -18.56 -20.59
C PHE A 159 0.82 -17.44 -21.59
#